data_AF-A0A533YG00-F1
#
_entry.id   AF-A0A533YG00-F1
#
_cell.length_a   1.000
_cell.length_b   1.000
_cell.length_c   1.000
_cell.angle_alpha   90.00
_cell.angle_beta   90.00
_cell.angle_gamma   90.00
#
_symmetry.space_group_name_H-M   'P 1'
#
loop_
_entity.id
_entity.type
_entity.pdbx_description
1 polymer ?
#
loop_
_entity_poly.entity_id
_entity_poly.type
_entity_poly.pdbx_seq_one_letter_code
_entity_poly.pdbx_strand_id
1 'polypeptide(L)'
;MHELHHEIQISAPPQTVYEAITTQKGIRSWWTRDSVVQPRVGSVAELGFNNRALLLRMRIDELRPQKRIMWYCLGDDEEWKDTRLIWDISEKDGATILHLLHAYWRSPGSTFATSNSKWGELIHRLKDYVEGRNPGPRWKK
;
A
#
# COMPACT_ATOMS: atom_id res chain seq x y z
N MET A 1 -10.35 -6.87 -17.66
CA MET A 1 -10.09 -6.29 -16.32
C MET A 1 -8.62 -5.93 -16.27
N HIS A 2 -8.28 -4.74 -15.79
CA HIS A 2 -6.90 -4.22 -15.84
C HIS A 2 -6.23 -4.31 -14.48
N GLU A 3 -4.91 -4.47 -14.49
CA GLU A 3 -4.09 -4.68 -13.30
C GLU A 3 -2.78 -3.90 -13.41
N LEU A 4 -2.32 -3.36 -12.28
CA LEU A 4 -1.00 -2.77 -12.13
C LEU A 4 -0.15 -3.69 -11.26
N HIS A 5 1.02 -4.07 -11.77
CA HIS A 5 1.96 -4.97 -11.11
C HIS A 5 3.26 -4.23 -10.83
N HIS A 6 3.72 -4.31 -9.59
CA HIS A 6 5.01 -3.80 -9.16
C HIS A 6 5.72 -4.87 -8.32
N GLU A 7 7.00 -5.06 -8.56
CA GLU A 7 7.86 -5.93 -7.76
C GLU A 7 9.06 -5.14 -7.26
N ILE A 8 9.48 -5.40 -6.02
CA ILE A 8 10.76 -4.91 -5.52
C ILE A 8 11.40 -5.91 -4.56
N GLN A 9 12.72 -6.04 -4.64
CA GLN A 9 13.52 -6.72 -3.65
C GLN A 9 13.93 -5.75 -2.53
N ILE A 10 13.78 -6.17 -1.28
CA ILE A 10 14.00 -5.39 -0.07
C ILE A 10 14.96 -6.14 0.86
N SER A 11 16.04 -5.48 1.26
CA SER A 11 17.04 -5.96 2.22
C SER A 11 16.57 -5.76 3.66
N ALA A 12 15.38 -6.27 3.97
CA ALA A 12 14.77 -6.27 5.31
C ALA A 12 13.95 -7.55 5.50
N PRO A 13 13.74 -8.02 6.75
CA PRO A 13 12.91 -9.20 7.02
C PRO A 13 11.45 -9.02 6.58
N PRO A 14 10.76 -10.09 6.14
CA PRO A 14 9.35 -10.04 5.74
C PRO A 14 8.42 -9.44 6.81
N GLN A 15 8.74 -9.67 8.09
CA GLN A 15 8.04 -9.08 9.22
C GLN A 15 8.08 -7.54 9.20
N THR A 16 9.25 -6.94 8.98
CA THR A 16 9.39 -5.47 8.93
C THR A 16 8.57 -4.87 7.79
N VAL A 17 8.57 -5.53 6.62
CA VAL A 17 7.75 -5.13 5.46
C VAL A 17 6.26 -5.26 5.78
N TYR A 18 5.85 -6.37 6.37
CA TYR A 18 4.47 -6.61 6.77
C TYR A 18 3.96 -5.55 7.77
N GLU A 19 4.75 -5.23 8.80
CA GLU A 19 4.41 -4.21 9.79
C GLU A 19 4.35 -2.81 9.17
N ALA A 20 5.23 -2.51 8.21
CA ALA A 20 5.24 -1.23 7.49
C ALA A 20 3.97 -0.98 6.66
N ILE A 21 3.33 -2.05 6.16
CA ILE A 21 2.10 -1.99 5.36
C ILE A 21 0.84 -2.08 6.23
N THR A 22 0.88 -2.78 7.37
CA THR A 22 -0.34 -3.10 8.15
C THR A 22 -0.57 -2.20 9.36
N THR A 23 0.47 -1.52 9.86
CA THR A 23 0.38 -0.72 11.09
C THR A 23 0.24 0.76 10.79
N GLN A 24 -0.45 1.49 11.69
CA GLN A 24 -0.51 2.95 11.62
C GLN A 24 0.89 3.60 11.61
N LYS A 25 1.81 3.10 12.45
CA LYS A 25 3.18 3.62 12.50
C LYS A 25 3.88 3.43 11.15
N GLY A 26 3.73 2.25 10.53
CA GLY A 26 4.29 1.94 9.24
C GLY A 26 3.77 2.87 8.14
N ILE A 27 2.45 2.92 7.96
CA ILE A 27 1.80 3.73 6.92
C ILE A 27 2.16 5.22 7.04
N ARG A 28 2.23 5.74 8.27
CA ARG A 28 2.64 7.13 8.54
C ARG A 28 4.11 7.43 8.26
N SER A 29 4.95 6.40 8.08
CA SER A 29 6.39 6.55 7.88
C SER A 29 6.80 6.66 6.42
N TRP A 30 6.00 6.13 5.48
CA TRP A 30 6.34 6.15 4.04
C TRP A 30 5.22 6.64 3.11
N TRP A 31 3.94 6.42 3.47
CA TRP A 31 2.81 6.75 2.60
C TRP A 31 2.15 8.08 2.95
N THR A 32 1.31 8.15 3.98
CA THR A 32 0.65 9.39 4.40
C THR A 32 0.56 9.52 5.92
N ARG A 33 0.89 10.73 6.41
CA ARG A 33 0.85 11.07 7.83
C ARG A 33 -0.57 11.08 8.39
N ASP A 34 -1.52 11.58 7.61
CA ASP A 34 -2.93 11.60 7.99
C ASP A 34 -3.54 10.25 7.65
N SER A 35 -3.34 9.29 8.54
CA SER A 35 -3.88 7.95 8.39
C SER A 35 -4.35 7.35 9.71
N VAL A 36 -5.44 6.60 9.64
CA VAL A 36 -5.96 5.77 10.72
C VAL A 36 -5.98 4.33 10.22
N VAL A 37 -5.17 3.46 10.83
CA VAL A 37 -5.01 2.07 10.37
C VAL A 37 -4.93 1.15 11.58
N GLN A 38 -5.74 0.10 11.57
CA GLN A 38 -5.69 -0.97 12.55
C GLN A 38 -5.38 -2.28 11.82
N PRO A 39 -4.38 -3.08 12.24
CA PRO A 39 -4.07 -4.37 11.61
C PRO A 39 -5.11 -5.43 12.00
N ARG A 40 -6.37 -5.25 11.59
CA ARG A 40 -7.49 -6.13 11.89
C ARG A 40 -8.34 -6.35 10.65
N VAL A 41 -8.59 -7.61 10.30
CA VAL A 41 -9.51 -7.97 9.21
C VAL A 41 -10.91 -7.41 9.51
N GLY A 42 -11.55 -6.82 8.50
CA GLY A 42 -12.82 -6.12 8.59
C GLY A 42 -12.74 -4.66 9.05
N SER A 43 -11.59 -4.20 9.55
CA SER A 43 -11.39 -2.78 9.87
C SER A 43 -11.23 -1.94 8.60
N VAL A 44 -11.52 -0.64 8.71
CA VAL A 44 -11.38 0.32 7.62
C VAL A 44 -10.15 1.19 7.89
N ALA A 45 -9.20 1.14 6.98
CA ALA A 45 -8.09 2.09 6.92
C ALA A 45 -8.55 3.39 6.25
N GLU A 46 -8.26 4.52 6.88
CA GLU A 46 -8.52 5.85 6.34
C GLU A 46 -7.19 6.50 5.98
N LEU A 47 -7.03 6.91 4.72
CA LEU A 47 -5.85 7.62 4.23
C LEU A 47 -6.24 9.00 3.70
N GLY A 48 -5.85 10.04 4.42
CA GLY A 48 -6.02 11.44 4.04
C GLY A 48 -4.85 11.96 3.20
N PHE A 49 -5.17 12.80 2.22
CA PHE A 49 -4.21 13.46 1.35
C PHE A 49 -4.59 14.93 1.14
N ASN A 50 -3.57 15.81 1.05
CA ASN A 50 -3.73 17.23 0.73
C ASN A 50 -4.67 17.96 1.72
N ASN A 51 -4.38 17.89 3.03
CA ASN A 51 -5.22 18.42 4.10
C ASN A 51 -6.66 17.83 4.08
N ARG A 52 -6.77 16.51 3.85
CA ARG A 52 -8.05 15.79 3.69
C ARG A 52 -8.94 16.27 2.54
N ALA A 53 -8.40 17.00 1.56
CA ALA A 53 -9.13 17.27 0.32
C ALA A 53 -9.47 15.98 -0.43
N LEU A 54 -8.67 14.93 -0.23
CA LEU A 54 -8.97 13.56 -0.64
C LEU A 54 -8.85 12.63 0.57
N LEU A 55 -9.85 11.77 0.75
CA LEU A 55 -9.86 10.72 1.77
C LEU A 55 -10.15 9.39 1.07
N LEU A 56 -9.22 8.44 1.16
CA LEU A 56 -9.42 7.08 0.65
C LEU A 56 -9.69 6.14 1.82
N ARG A 57 -10.83 5.44 1.77
CA ARG A 57 -11.17 4.39 2.73
C ARG A 57 -11.04 3.03 2.09
N MET A 58 -10.31 2.15 2.77
CA MET A 58 -10.07 0.80 2.32
C MET A 58 -10.33 -0.19 3.45
N ARG A 59 -11.15 -1.21 3.21
CA ARG A 59 -11.38 -2.28 4.19
C ARG A 59 -10.26 -3.31 4.09
N ILE A 60 -9.73 -3.74 5.22
CA ILE A 60 -8.74 -4.81 5.26
C ILE A 60 -9.48 -6.15 5.18
N ASP A 61 -9.37 -6.82 4.04
CA ASP A 61 -10.08 -8.09 3.80
C ASP A 61 -9.21 -9.31 4.13
N GLU A 62 -7.89 -9.18 4.06
CA GLU A 62 -6.97 -10.28 4.36
C GLU A 62 -5.72 -9.78 5.09
N LEU A 63 -5.34 -10.51 6.14
CA LEU A 63 -4.07 -10.37 6.86
C LEU A 63 -3.49 -11.76 7.12
N ARG A 64 -2.52 -12.17 6.30
CA ARG A 64 -1.69 -13.36 6.55
C ARG A 64 -0.30 -12.87 6.95
N PRO A 65 0.08 -12.98 8.23
CA PRO A 65 1.36 -12.48 8.74
C PRO A 65 2.53 -12.87 7.84
N GLN A 66 3.33 -11.86 7.47
CA GLN A 66 4.55 -12.01 6.65
C GLN A 66 4.34 -12.62 5.25
N LYS A 67 3.08 -12.76 4.79
CA LYS A 67 2.75 -13.48 3.56
C LYS A 67 1.82 -12.72 2.64
N ARG A 68 0.73 -12.15 3.15
CA ARG A 68 -0.27 -11.52 2.28
C ARG A 68 -1.09 -10.46 3.01
N ILE A 69 -1.36 -9.37 2.32
CA ILE A 69 -2.30 -8.33 2.75
C ILE A 69 -3.24 -8.03 1.59
N MET A 70 -4.55 -7.90 1.86
CA MET A 70 -5.52 -7.43 0.87
C MET A 70 -6.35 -6.28 1.42
N TRP A 71 -6.33 -5.15 0.74
CA TRP A 71 -7.15 -3.97 1.02
C TRP A 71 -8.16 -3.79 -0.10
N TYR A 72 -9.43 -3.64 0.26
CA TYR A 72 -10.55 -3.41 -0.64
C TYR A 72 -10.92 -1.92 -0.66
N CYS A 73 -10.93 -1.31 -1.83
CA CYS A 73 -11.22 0.11 -2.00
C CYS A 73 -12.73 0.38 -1.97
N LEU A 74 -13.20 1.18 -1.00
CA LEU A 74 -14.64 1.40 -0.75
C LEU A 74 -15.30 2.41 -1.70
N GLY A 75 -14.52 3.08 -2.55
CA GLY A 75 -15.04 3.91 -3.65
C GLY A 75 -15.17 5.40 -3.34
N ASP A 76 -14.29 5.95 -2.50
CA ASP A 76 -14.15 7.41 -2.37
C ASP A 76 -13.54 8.07 -3.64
N ASP A 77 -12.84 7.28 -4.44
CA ASP A 77 -12.45 7.60 -5.81
C ASP A 77 -13.19 6.62 -6.75
N GLU A 78 -13.86 7.15 -7.78
CA GLU A 78 -14.71 6.34 -8.66
C GLU A 78 -13.92 5.31 -9.45
N GLU A 79 -12.67 5.61 -9.86
CA GLU A 79 -11.83 4.68 -10.61
C GLU A 79 -11.23 3.60 -9.67
N TRP A 80 -11.06 3.90 -8.38
CA TRP A 80 -10.64 2.93 -7.36
C TRP A 80 -11.80 2.13 -6.76
N LYS A 81 -13.05 2.46 -7.07
CA LYS A 81 -14.19 1.74 -6.49
C LYS A 81 -14.18 0.26 -6.86
N ASP A 82 -14.27 -0.60 -5.84
CA ASP A 82 -14.25 -2.06 -5.93
C ASP A 82 -12.92 -2.65 -6.43
N THR A 83 -11.85 -1.84 -6.50
CA THR A 83 -10.49 -2.34 -6.76
C THR A 83 -9.87 -2.95 -5.50
N ARG A 84 -8.76 -3.67 -5.69
CA ARG A 84 -8.03 -4.31 -4.59
C ARG A 84 -6.56 -4.02 -4.65
N LEU A 85 -5.98 -3.64 -3.51
CA LEU A 85 -4.54 -3.62 -3.28
C LEU A 85 -4.12 -4.90 -2.59
N ILE A 86 -3.36 -5.72 -3.30
CA ILE A 86 -2.86 -7.01 -2.85
C ILE A 86 -1.35 -6.89 -2.71
N TRP A 87 -0.85 -7.26 -1.55
CA TRP A 87 0.57 -7.28 -1.25
C TRP A 87 0.97 -8.72 -0.95
N ASP A 88 1.86 -9.28 -1.76
CA ASP A 88 2.41 -10.62 -1.57
C ASP A 88 3.85 -10.55 -1.02
N ILE A 89 3.96 -11.19 0.14
CA ILE A 89 5.06 -11.50 1.05
C ILE A 89 5.92 -12.71 0.68
N SER A 90 7.12 -12.60 0.12
CA SER A 90 8.00 -13.77 0.01
C SER A 90 9.45 -13.47 0.39
N GLU A 91 10.18 -14.51 0.80
CA GLU A 91 11.60 -14.44 1.12
C GLU A 91 12.38 -15.23 0.09
N LYS A 92 13.48 -14.64 -0.41
CA LYS A 92 14.39 -15.25 -1.37
C LYS A 92 15.81 -14.76 -1.12
N ASP A 93 16.74 -15.68 -0.98
CA ASP A 93 18.18 -15.40 -0.81
C ASP A 93 18.48 -14.40 0.34
N GLY A 94 17.73 -14.48 1.44
CA GLY A 94 17.87 -13.59 2.62
C GLY A 94 17.30 -12.18 2.43
N ALA A 95 16.60 -11.91 1.32
CA ALA A 95 15.88 -10.67 1.06
C ALA A 95 14.38 -10.92 0.95
N THR A 96 13.59 -9.88 1.20
CA THR A 96 12.14 -9.91 0.96
C THR A 96 11.86 -9.54 -0.49
N ILE A 97 11.08 -10.35 -1.21
CA ILE A 97 10.46 -9.96 -2.47
C ILE A 97 9.02 -9.53 -2.17
N LEU A 98 8.74 -8.26 -2.43
CA LEU A 98 7.42 -7.68 -2.27
C LEU A 98 6.77 -7.50 -3.65
N HIS A 99 5.62 -8.14 -3.84
CA HIS A 99 4.77 -7.93 -5.00
C HIS A 99 3.56 -7.08 -4.60
N LEU A 100 3.35 -5.97 -5.31
CA LEU A 100 2.16 -5.14 -5.20
C LEU A 100 1.31 -5.30 -6.45
N LEU A 101 0.07 -5.68 -6.26
CA LEU A 101 -0.95 -5.78 -7.28
C LEU A 101 -2.11 -4.83 -6.96
N HIS A 102 -2.35 -3.86 -7.84
CA HIS A 102 -3.60 -3.10 -7.83
C HIS A 102 -4.52 -3.65 -8.93
N ALA A 103 -5.44 -4.51 -8.53
CA ALA A 103 -6.29 -5.29 -9.43
C ALA A 103 -7.73 -4.77 -9.50
N TYR A 104 -8.50 -5.35 -10.42
CA TYR A 104 -9.94 -5.12 -10.59
C TYR A 104 -10.32 -3.74 -11.16
N TRP A 105 -9.41 -3.09 -11.88
CA TRP A 105 -9.75 -1.84 -12.57
C TRP A 105 -10.74 -2.08 -13.72
N ARG A 106 -11.79 -1.24 -13.75
CA ARG A 106 -12.88 -1.30 -14.73
C ARG A 106 -12.43 -0.86 -16.12
N SER A 107 -11.56 0.15 -16.19
CA SER A 107 -10.97 0.67 -17.43
C SER A 107 -9.58 1.28 -17.16
N PRO A 108 -8.69 1.38 -18.17
CA PRO A 108 -7.40 2.02 -18.03
C PRO A 108 -7.53 3.53 -18.24
N GLY A 109 -8.28 4.19 -17.35
CA GLY A 109 -8.50 5.63 -17.38
C GLY A 109 -7.28 6.45 -16.96
N SER A 110 -7.46 7.76 -16.80
CA SER A 110 -6.39 8.66 -16.37
C SER A 110 -5.86 8.33 -14.96
N THR A 111 -6.71 7.83 -14.06
CA THR A 111 -6.30 7.45 -12.72
C THR A 111 -5.50 6.15 -12.72
N PHE A 112 -5.76 5.24 -13.66
CA PHE A 112 -4.97 4.03 -13.85
C PHE A 112 -3.49 4.34 -14.15
N ALA A 113 -3.23 5.17 -15.16
CA ALA A 113 -1.86 5.53 -15.55
C ALA A 113 -1.14 6.33 -14.46
N THR A 114 -1.82 7.31 -13.83
CA THR A 114 -1.22 8.09 -12.74
C THR A 114 -0.98 7.24 -11.48
N SER A 115 -1.85 6.26 -11.20
CA SER A 115 -1.65 5.31 -10.10
C SER A 115 -0.45 4.41 -10.34
N ASN A 116 -0.19 3.99 -11.59
CA ASN A 116 1.01 3.22 -11.95
C ASN A 116 2.30 3.97 -11.56
N SER A 117 2.43 5.24 -11.97
CA SER A 117 3.60 6.05 -11.61
C SER A 117 3.72 6.28 -10.10
N LYS A 118 2.60 6.54 -9.42
CA LYS A 118 2.58 6.71 -7.96
C LYS A 118 2.99 5.43 -7.23
N TRP A 119 2.54 4.25 -7.67
CA TRP A 119 2.92 2.98 -7.07
C TRP A 119 4.40 2.65 -7.27
N GLY A 120 4.95 2.96 -8.44
CA GLY A 120 6.39 2.91 -8.68
C GLY A 120 7.18 3.77 -7.68
N GLU A 121 6.74 5.01 -7.43
CA GLU A 121 7.39 5.87 -6.42
C GLU A 121 7.24 5.30 -4.99
N LEU A 122 6.02 4.92 -4.63
CA LEU A 122 5.64 4.51 -3.28
C LEU A 122 6.34 3.23 -2.82
N ILE A 123 6.52 2.26 -3.71
CA ILE A 123 7.18 0.99 -3.37
C ILE A 123 8.68 1.19 -3.06
N HIS A 124 9.33 2.14 -3.73
CA HIS A 124 10.70 2.55 -3.42
C HIS A 124 10.78 3.28 -2.06
N ARG A 125 9.81 4.15 -1.74
CA ARG A 125 9.75 4.80 -0.43
C ARG A 125 9.53 3.81 0.71
N LEU A 126 8.68 2.80 0.50
CA LEU A 126 8.51 1.70 1.44
C LEU A 126 9.83 0.96 1.66
N LYS A 127 10.54 0.59 0.59
CA LYS A 127 11.88 -0.03 0.66
C LYS A 127 12.85 0.81 1.48
N ASP A 128 12.98 2.11 1.15
CA ASP A 128 13.88 3.01 1.90
C ASP A 128 13.55 3.01 3.40
N TYR A 129 12.28 3.09 3.76
CA TYR A 129 11.84 3.09 5.16
C TYR A 129 12.22 1.80 5.89
N VAL A 130 11.93 0.63 5.31
CA VAL A 130 12.16 -0.66 5.98
C VAL A 130 13.63 -1.09 5.98
N GLU A 131 14.45 -0.53 5.10
CA GLU A 131 15.91 -0.69 5.08
C GLU A 131 16.63 0.29 6.03
N GLY A 132 15.87 1.01 6.87
CA GLY A 132 16.41 1.85 7.93
C GLY A 132 16.73 3.28 7.50
N ARG A 133 16.34 3.71 6.29
CA ARG A 133 16.35 5.13 5.92
C ARG A 133 15.09 5.81 6.46
N ASN A 134 15.05 7.14 6.40
CA ASN A 134 13.90 7.91 6.85
C ASN A 134 13.37 8.82 5.73
N PRO A 135 12.69 8.25 4.71
CA PRO A 135 12.13 9.05 3.62
C PRO A 135 11.02 9.99 4.13
N GLY A 136 10.39 9.66 5.27
CA GLY A 136 9.15 10.25 5.73
C GLY A 136 7.96 9.92 4.83
N PRO A 137 6.73 10.26 5.25
CA PRO A 137 5.56 10.01 4.42
C PRO A 137 5.59 10.88 3.17
N ARG A 138 5.16 10.30 2.04
CA ARG A 138 5.01 11.03 0.78
C ARG A 138 4.04 12.21 0.92
N TRP A 139 2.98 12.03 1.69
CA TRP A 139 2.05 13.11 2.08
C TRP A 139 2.20 13.44 3.56
N LYS A 140 2.66 14.66 3.84
CA LYS A 140 2.91 15.14 5.21
C LYS A 140 1.70 15.85 5.83
N LYS A 141 0.77 16.32 5.01
CA LYS A 141 -0.46 17.04 5.36
C LYS A 141 -1.56 16.68 4.38
#